data_AF-A0AAV9B9G2-F1
#
_entry.id   AF-A0AAV9B9G2-F1
#
_cell.length_a   1.000
_cell.length_b   1.000
_cell.length_c   1.000
_cell.angle_alpha   90.00
_cell.angle_beta   90.00
_cell.angle_gamma   90.00
#
_symmetry.space_group_name_H-M   'P 1'
#
loop_
_entity.id
_entity.type
_entity.pdbx_description
1 polymer ?
#
loop_
_entity_poly.entity_id
_entity_poly.type
_entity_poly.pdbx_seq_one_letter_code
_entity_poly.pdbx_strand_id
1 'polypeptide(L)'
;MLTETLLFLFNLLGQAMKKLGEVGQTFLIMALQKLKEALLLLFNLLWYALKKIDQDFSSDQETRSETLRRRIKLGALVVLPLAVGLVFLLRKGKMMKAPGKDCRISRRSFEQNPRRYFRNLRGK
;
A
#
# COMPACT_ATOMS: atom_id res chain seq x y z
N MET A 1 15.46 21.54 1.91
CA MET A 1 14.19 21.19 1.24
C MET A 1 13.43 20.07 1.96
N LEU A 2 14.04 18.91 2.27
CA LEU A 2 13.35 17.81 2.99
C LEU A 2 12.89 18.16 4.42
N THR A 3 13.67 18.97 5.14
CA THR A 3 13.39 19.38 6.52
C THR A 3 12.15 20.28 6.63
N GLU A 4 11.97 21.20 5.69
CA GLU A 4 10.82 22.12 5.67
C GLU A 4 9.53 21.42 5.27
N THR A 5 9.59 20.46 4.33
CA THR A 5 8.43 19.62 3.99
C THR A 5 7.97 18.75 5.16
N LEU A 6 8.90 18.25 5.98
CA LEU A 6 8.59 17.50 7.19
C LEU A 6 7.98 18.39 8.27
N LEU A 7 8.51 19.60 8.45
CA LEU A 7 7.99 20.58 9.40
C LEU A 7 6.56 21.02 9.02
N PHE A 8 6.31 21.23 7.73
CA PHE A 8 5.00 21.59 7.20
C PHE A 8 3.98 20.46 7.42
N LEU A 9 4.37 19.21 7.18
CA LEU A 9 3.54 18.04 7.48
C LEU A 9 3.24 17.92 8.98
N PHE A 10 4.23 18.14 9.85
CA PHE A 10 4.02 18.12 11.31
C PHE A 10 3.06 19.21 11.77
N ASN A 11 3.20 20.42 11.25
CA ASN A 11 2.31 21.53 11.56
C ASN A 11 0.88 21.30 11.06
N LEU A 12 0.74 20.76 9.84
CA LEU A 12 -0.56 20.42 9.25
C LEU A 12 -1.25 19.30 10.04
N LEU A 13 -0.48 18.29 10.48
CA LEU A 13 -0.97 17.21 11.34
C LEU A 13 -1.42 17.76 12.70
N GLY A 14 -0.63 18.67 13.30
CA GLY A 14 -0.95 19.31 14.58
C GLY A 14 -2.21 20.17 14.52
N GLN A 15 -2.43 20.89 13.41
CA GLN A 15 -3.67 21.64 13.19
C GLN A 15 -4.88 20.71 13.01
N ALA A 16 -4.73 19.63 12.24
CA ALA A 16 -5.79 18.64 12.06
C ALA A 16 -6.17 17.97 13.39
N MET A 17 -5.19 17.67 14.25
CA MET A 17 -5.37 17.11 15.59
C MET A 17 -6.12 18.05 16.54
N LYS A 18 -5.89 19.37 16.44
CA LYS A 18 -6.63 20.38 17.23
C LYS A 18 -8.07 20.59 16.74
N LYS A 19 -8.34 20.35 15.46
CA LYS A 19 -9.65 20.56 14.83
C LYS A 19 -10.59 19.37 14.96
N LEU A 20 -10.07 18.19 15.31
CA LEU A 20 -10.84 16.99 15.58
C LEU A 20 -11.26 16.96 17.06
N GLY A 21 -12.56 16.84 17.32
CA GLY A 21 -13.08 16.58 18.68
C GLY A 21 -12.63 15.22 19.23
N GLU A 22 -13.00 14.91 20.47
CA GLU A 22 -12.55 13.71 21.20
C GLU A 22 -12.75 12.39 20.42
N VAL A 23 -13.85 12.28 19.66
CA VAL A 23 -14.14 11.12 18.81
C VAL A 23 -13.15 11.00 17.64
N GLY A 24 -12.68 12.12 17.10
CA GLY A 24 -11.67 12.13 16.04
C GLY A 24 -10.28 11.75 16.55
N GLN A 25 -9.93 12.19 17.76
CA GLN A 25 -8.64 11.87 18.37
C GLN A 25 -8.52 10.37 18.70
N THR A 26 -9.57 9.77 19.27
CA THR A 26 -9.61 8.32 19.53
C THR A 26 -9.50 7.50 18.24
N PHE A 27 -10.16 7.94 17.15
CA PHE A 27 -10.03 7.30 15.85
C PHE A 27 -8.61 7.39 15.27
N LEU A 28 -7.96 8.55 15.39
CA LEU A 28 -6.57 8.74 14.94
C LEU A 28 -5.59 7.86 15.74
N ILE A 29 -5.78 7.75 17.06
CA ILE A 29 -4.97 6.88 17.92
C ILE A 29 -5.13 5.41 17.49
N MET A 30 -6.37 4.93 17.30
CA MET A 30 -6.62 3.58 16.79
C MET A 30 -6.02 3.34 15.40
N ALA A 31 -6.14 4.32 14.50
CA ALA A 31 -5.60 4.22 13.15
C ALA A 31 -4.06 4.17 13.14
N LEU A 32 -3.41 5.02 13.94
CA LEU A 32 -1.95 5.02 14.12
C LEU A 32 -1.46 3.71 14.74
N GLN A 33 -2.21 3.16 15.71
CA GLN A 33 -1.87 1.90 16.35
C GLN A 33 -1.94 0.72 15.36
N LYS A 34 -3.01 0.64 14.55
CA LYS A 34 -3.10 -0.36 13.46
C LYS A 34 -2.00 -0.18 12.42
N LEU A 35 -1.63 1.06 12.11
CA LEU A 35 -0.56 1.34 11.15
C LEU A 35 0.80 0.90 11.70
N LYS A 36 1.05 1.12 13.00
CA LYS A 36 2.24 0.64 13.71
C LYS A 36 2.34 -0.88 13.64
N GLU A 37 1.26 -1.60 13.95
CA GLU A 37 1.22 -3.07 13.87
C GLU A 37 1.50 -3.58 12.45
N ALA A 38 0.87 -2.98 11.44
CA ALA A 38 1.09 -3.34 10.04
C ALA A 38 2.55 -3.08 9.61
N LEU A 39 3.15 -1.97 10.05
CA LEU A 39 4.55 -1.64 9.77
C LEU A 39 5.49 -2.64 10.44
N LEU A 40 5.19 -3.05 11.68
CA LEU A 40 5.97 -4.02 12.45
C LEU A 40 5.92 -5.41 11.80
N LEU A 41 4.75 -5.82 11.31
CA LEU A 41 4.60 -7.04 10.51
C LEU A 41 5.43 -6.97 9.24
N LEU A 42 5.37 -5.86 8.51
CA LEU A 42 6.16 -5.63 7.29
C LEU A 42 7.67 -5.70 7.58
N PHE A 43 8.11 -5.07 8.66
CA PHE A 43 9.52 -5.07 9.08
C PHE A 43 10.00 -6.46 9.49
N ASN A 44 9.19 -7.21 10.24
CA ASN A 44 9.49 -8.59 10.60
C ASN A 44 9.56 -9.50 9.37
N LEU A 45 8.67 -9.29 8.39
CA LEU A 45 8.69 -10.01 7.12
C LEU A 45 9.95 -9.68 6.30
N LEU A 46 10.35 -8.41 6.29
CA LEU A 46 11.58 -7.93 5.66
C LEU A 46 12.82 -8.55 6.33
N TRP A 47 12.85 -8.57 7.66
CA TRP A 47 13.94 -9.13 8.45
C TRP A 47 14.04 -10.66 8.27
N TYR A 48 12.91 -11.36 8.23
CA TYR A 48 12.86 -12.78 7.93
C TYR A 48 13.40 -13.09 6.53
N ALA A 49 13.00 -12.29 5.53
CA ALA A 49 13.53 -12.39 4.17
C ALA A 49 15.04 -12.11 4.12
N LEU A 50 15.51 -11.05 4.78
CA LEU A 50 16.94 -10.71 4.86
C LEU A 50 17.75 -11.81 5.54
N LYS A 51 17.30 -12.35 6.66
CA LYS A 51 18.00 -13.43 7.37
C LYS A 51 18.07 -14.70 6.53
N LYS A 52 17.00 -15.02 5.79
CA LYS A 52 16.98 -16.16 4.85
C LYS A 52 18.01 -15.97 3.73
N ILE A 53 18.10 -14.75 3.19
CA ILE A 53 19.10 -14.37 2.18
C ILE A 53 20.52 -14.49 2.76
N ASP A 54 20.79 -13.95 3.94
CA ASP A 54 22.13 -13.98 4.56
C ASP A 54 22.63 -15.41 4.83
N GLN A 55 21.72 -16.29 5.25
CA GLN A 55 21.99 -17.70 5.47
C GLN A 55 22.31 -18.45 4.17
N ASP A 56 21.60 -18.14 3.08
CA ASP A 56 21.83 -18.77 1.76
C ASP A 56 23.07 -18.20 1.04
N PHE A 57 23.51 -16.97 1.39
CA PHE A 57 24.68 -16.31 0.78
C PHE A 57 26.03 -16.74 1.39
N SER A 58 26.06 -17.30 2.60
CA SER A 58 27.30 -17.68 3.29
C SER A 58 27.91 -19.01 2.82
N SER A 59 27.24 -19.79 1.96
CA SER A 59 27.64 -21.17 1.62
C SER A 59 28.27 -21.35 0.22
N ASP A 60 28.46 -20.30 -0.59
CA ASP A 60 28.60 -20.47 -2.05
C ASP A 60 29.68 -19.55 -2.68
N GLN A 61 30.94 -19.69 -2.25
CA GLN A 61 32.09 -18.92 -2.78
C GLN A 61 32.80 -19.58 -4.00
N GLU A 62 32.26 -20.64 -4.61
CA GLU A 62 32.86 -21.28 -5.78
C GLU A 62 31.86 -21.41 -6.96
N THR A 63 32.30 -21.00 -8.16
CA THR A 63 31.66 -21.12 -9.50
C THR A 63 30.62 -20.06 -9.95
N ARG A 64 31.15 -19.07 -10.68
CA ARG A 64 30.58 -17.76 -11.08
C ARG A 64 29.35 -17.77 -12.01
N SER A 65 29.05 -18.88 -12.69
CA SER A 65 27.96 -18.97 -13.69
C SER A 65 26.65 -19.53 -13.12
N GLU A 66 26.74 -20.43 -12.13
CA GLU A 66 25.58 -20.98 -11.43
C GLU A 66 25.06 -20.02 -10.35
N THR A 67 25.97 -19.27 -9.72
CA THR A 67 25.64 -18.23 -8.73
C THR A 67 24.76 -17.13 -9.32
N LEU A 68 24.96 -16.73 -10.58
CA LEU A 68 24.15 -15.69 -11.22
C LEU A 68 22.70 -16.13 -11.42
N ARG A 69 22.47 -17.37 -11.88
CA ARG A 69 21.10 -17.91 -12.01
C ARG A 69 20.41 -18.05 -10.66
N ARG A 70 21.13 -18.46 -9.62
CA ARG A 70 20.59 -18.51 -8.24
C ARG A 70 20.25 -17.13 -7.70
N ARG A 71 21.13 -16.14 -7.89
CA ARG A 71 20.92 -14.75 -7.47
C ARG A 71 19.73 -14.11 -8.20
N ILE A 72 19.54 -14.39 -9.49
CA ILE A 72 18.38 -13.93 -10.25
C ILE A 72 17.11 -14.63 -9.76
N LYS A 73 17.14 -15.93 -9.44
CA LYS A 73 15.96 -16.65 -8.91
C LYS A 73 15.56 -16.14 -7.52
N LEU A 74 16.52 -15.91 -6.63
CA LEU A 74 16.27 -15.36 -5.29
C LEU A 74 15.84 -13.89 -5.35
N GLY A 75 16.50 -13.09 -6.20
CA GLY A 75 16.09 -11.72 -6.48
C GLY A 75 14.66 -11.68 -7.04
N ALA A 76 14.33 -12.54 -8.00
CA ALA A 76 12.98 -12.68 -8.50
C ALA A 76 11.99 -13.13 -7.42
N LEU A 77 12.36 -14.06 -6.52
CA LEU A 77 11.49 -14.52 -5.44
C LEU A 77 11.07 -13.39 -4.50
N VAL A 78 11.90 -12.37 -4.30
CA VAL A 78 11.62 -11.22 -3.42
C VAL A 78 11.04 -10.04 -4.19
N VAL A 79 11.64 -9.72 -5.34
CA VAL A 79 11.24 -8.58 -6.18
C VAL A 79 9.89 -8.81 -6.85
N LEU A 80 9.56 -10.04 -7.25
CA LEU A 80 8.29 -10.37 -7.90
C LEU A 80 7.08 -10.15 -6.97
N PRO A 81 7.01 -10.71 -5.74
CA PRO A 81 5.90 -10.43 -4.84
C PRO A 81 5.86 -8.96 -4.39
N LEU A 82 7.01 -8.29 -4.23
CA LEU A 82 7.05 -6.86 -3.93
C LEU A 82 6.46 -6.02 -5.08
N ALA A 83 6.83 -6.32 -6.32
CA ALA A 83 6.30 -5.66 -7.52
C ALA A 83 4.82 -5.96 -7.73
N VAL A 84 4.38 -7.20 -7.52
CA VAL A 84 2.96 -7.58 -7.59
C VAL A 84 2.16 -6.88 -6.49
N GLY A 85 2.67 -6.81 -5.27
CA GLY A 85 2.07 -6.07 -4.17
C GLY A 85 1.96 -4.57 -4.47
N LEU A 86 3.01 -3.98 -5.05
CA LEU A 86 3.03 -2.58 -5.47
C LEU A 86 2.02 -2.30 -6.59
N VAL A 87 1.97 -3.15 -7.62
CA VAL A 87 0.99 -3.07 -8.71
C VAL A 87 -0.44 -3.23 -8.15
N PHE A 88 -0.66 -4.14 -7.21
CA PHE A 88 -1.95 -4.33 -6.58
C PHE A 88 -2.37 -3.12 -5.74
N LEU A 89 -1.44 -2.51 -5.00
CA LEU A 89 -1.67 -1.28 -4.25
C LEU A 89 -1.97 -0.09 -5.18
N LEU A 90 -1.25 0.05 -6.29
CA LEU A 90 -1.51 1.08 -7.30
C LEU A 90 -2.82 0.83 -8.07
N ARG A 91 -3.32 -0.41 -8.12
CA ARG A 91 -4.61 -0.76 -8.73
C ARG A 91 -5.83 -0.41 -7.88
N LYS A 92 -5.66 0.18 -6.69
CA LYS A 92 -6.78 0.62 -5.85
C LYS A 92 -7.62 1.65 -6.64
N GLY A 93 -8.71 1.16 -7.24
CA GLY A 93 -9.53 1.94 -8.15
C GLY A 93 -10.09 3.16 -7.46
N LYS A 94 -9.99 4.33 -8.11
CA LYS A 94 -10.59 5.57 -7.60
C LYS A 94 -12.09 5.35 -7.40
N MET A 95 -12.58 5.62 -6.20
CA MET A 95 -14.00 5.64 -5.90
C MET A 95 -14.55 7.04 -6.20
N MET A 96 -15.77 7.13 -6.73
CA MET A 96 -16.44 8.40 -7.01
C MET A 96 -17.86 8.40 -6.44
N LYS A 97 -18.42 9.60 -6.22
CA LYS A 97 -19.84 9.72 -5.87
C LYS A 97 -20.68 9.28 -7.08
N ALA A 98 -21.68 8.45 -6.82
CA ALA A 98 -22.51 7.86 -7.87
C ALA A 98 -23.50 8.91 -8.43
N PRO A 99 -23.57 9.13 -9.75
CA PRO A 99 -24.56 10.04 -10.32
C PRO A 99 -25.98 9.49 -10.08
N GLY A 100 -26.86 10.27 -9.45
CA GLY A 100 -28.26 9.87 -9.20
C GLY A 100 -28.47 8.87 -8.05
N LYS A 101 -27.45 8.57 -7.23
CA LYS A 101 -27.56 7.78 -6.00
C LYS A 101 -26.64 8.33 -4.91
N ASP A 102 -27.06 8.26 -3.65
CA ASP A 102 -26.19 8.64 -2.53
C ASP A 102 -25.30 7.48 -2.06
N CYS A 103 -24.49 6.96 -2.98
CA CYS A 103 -23.48 5.95 -2.67
C CYS A 103 -22.18 6.23 -3.42
N ARG A 104 -21.10 5.51 -3.07
CA ARG A 104 -19.82 5.56 -3.79
C ARG A 104 -19.68 4.33 -4.67
N ILE A 105 -19.25 4.53 -5.91
CA ILE A 105 -19.00 3.48 -6.90
C ILE A 105 -17.56 3.53 -7.40
N SER A 106 -17.06 2.40 -7.89
CA SER A 106 -15.77 2.36 -8.61
C SER A 106 -15.86 3.21 -9.87
N ARG A 107 -15.02 4.24 -9.96
CA ARG A 107 -14.93 5.13 -11.12
C ARG A 107 -14.60 4.36 -12.40
N ARG A 108 -13.68 3.39 -12.29
CA ARG A 108 -13.30 2.53 -13.43
C ARG A 108 -14.49 1.74 -13.98
N SER A 109 -15.34 1.21 -13.10
CA SER A 109 -16.53 0.45 -13.51
C SER A 109 -17.56 1.33 -14.23
N PHE A 110 -17.74 2.57 -13.75
CA PHE A 110 -18.59 3.57 -14.40
C PHE A 110 -18.05 4.00 -15.78
N GLU A 111 -16.74 4.31 -15.87
CA GLU A 111 -16.10 4.73 -17.12
C GLU A 111 -16.09 3.62 -18.18
N GLN A 112 -15.94 2.36 -17.77
CA GLN A 112 -16.00 1.22 -18.69
C GLN A 112 -17.38 1.02 -19.33
N ASN A 113 -18.48 1.26 -18.59
CA ASN A 113 -19.82 1.09 -19.12
C ASN A 113 -20.86 2.00 -18.44
N PRO A 114 -20.90 3.30 -18.82
CA PRO A 114 -21.84 4.23 -18.22
C PRO A 114 -23.28 3.92 -18.62
N ARG A 115 -23.51 3.39 -19.84
CA ARG A 115 -24.84 3.00 -20.32
C ARG A 115 -25.50 1.95 -19.43
N ARG A 116 -24.74 0.94 -19.00
CA ARG A 116 -25.25 -0.11 -18.08
C ARG A 116 -25.64 0.48 -16.73
N TYR A 117 -24.84 1.40 -16.21
CA TYR A 117 -25.13 2.10 -14.95
C TYR A 117 -26.46 2.85 -15.02
N PHE A 118 -26.67 3.69 -16.04
CA PHE A 118 -27.91 4.45 -16.19
C PHE A 118 -29.12 3.59 -16.53
N ARG A 119 -28.96 2.49 -17.27
CA ARG A 119 -30.05 1.53 -17.53
C ARG A 119 -30.55 0.88 -16.24
N ASN A 120 -29.64 0.46 -15.37
CA ASN A 120 -29.98 -0.10 -14.05
C ASN A 120 -30.60 0.94 -13.09
N LEU A 121 -30.40 2.23 -13.37
CA LEU A 121 -31.00 3.33 -12.62
C LEU A 121 -32.43 3.63 -13.04
N ARG A 122 -32.79 3.39 -14.31
CA ARG A 122 -34.17 3.60 -14.81
C ARG A 122 -35.11 2.43 -14.52
N GLY A 123 -34.57 1.25 -14.25
CA GLY A 123 -35.36 0.06 -13.90
C GLY A 123 -35.68 -0.07 -12.40
N LYS A 124 -35.44 0.99 -11.62
CA LYS A 124 -35.73 1.12 -10.20
C LYS A 124 -36.45 2.44 -9.98
#